data_AF-A0A392TH06-F1
#
_entry.id   AF-A0A392TH06-F1
#
_cell.length_a   1.000
_cell.length_b   1.000
_cell.length_c   1.000
_cell.angle_alpha   90.00
_cell.angle_beta   90.00
_cell.angle_gamma   90.00
#
_symmetry.space_group_name_H-M   'P 1'
#
loop_
_entity.id
_entity.type
_entity.pdbx_description
1 polymer ?
#
loop_
_entity_poly.entity_id
_entity_poly.type
_entity_poly.pdbx_seq_one_letter_code
_entity_poly.pdbx_strand_id
1 'polypeptide(L)'
;QWQPDLDKGYTVRGAYQLLTAQDAVTLDAAAGLIWHSRVPLKVPILAWRLLRDRLPAKANLVSRGILALAAHHCVSGCGEVESTQHLFLS
;
A
#
# COMPACT_ATOMS: atom_id res chain seq x y z
N GLN A 1 -11.57 -6.23 13.38
CA GLN A 1 -11.66 -6.22 14.86
C GLN A 1 -10.73 -7.31 15.38
N TRP A 2 -9.83 -6.98 16.31
CA TRP A 2 -8.88 -7.95 16.86
C TRP A 2 -9.65 -8.92 17.76
N GLN A 3 -9.73 -10.21 17.40
CA GLN A 3 -10.40 -11.23 18.20
C GLN A 3 -9.34 -12.22 18.70
N PRO A 4 -9.15 -12.36 20.02
CA PRO A 4 -8.28 -13.39 20.56
C PRO A 4 -8.84 -14.78 20.23
N ASP A 5 -7.94 -15.72 19.90
CA ASP A 5 -8.29 -17.13 19.78
C ASP A 5 -8.78 -17.63 21.15
N LEU A 6 -10.04 -18.07 21.23
CA LEU A 6 -10.73 -18.36 22.48
C LEU A 6 -10.04 -19.49 23.29
N ASP A 7 -9.33 -20.39 22.61
CA ASP A 7 -8.64 -21.53 23.25
C ASP A 7 -7.18 -21.27 23.62
N LYS A 8 -6.50 -20.31 22.97
CA LYS A 8 -5.03 -20.12 23.08
C LYS A 8 -4.58 -18.73 23.51
N GLY A 9 -5.51 -17.77 23.64
CA GLY A 9 -5.19 -16.40 24.04
C GLY A 9 -4.34 -15.64 23.02
N TYR A 10 -3.60 -14.63 23.51
CA TYR A 10 -2.79 -13.74 22.68
C TYR A 10 -1.43 -14.40 22.37
N THR A 11 -1.28 -14.94 21.16
CA THR A 11 0.02 -15.47 20.72
C THR A 11 0.70 -14.50 19.75
N VAL A 12 2.01 -14.31 19.91
CA VAL A 12 2.85 -13.54 18.98
C VAL A 12 2.70 -14.08 17.55
N ARG A 13 2.56 -15.41 17.40
CA ARG A 13 2.33 -16.07 16.11
C ARG A 13 1.00 -15.65 15.47
N GLY A 14 -0.10 -15.64 16.21
CA GLY A 14 -1.40 -15.22 15.68
C GLY A 14 -1.42 -13.74 15.29
N ALA A 15 -0.79 -12.88 16.10
CA ALA A 15 -0.61 -11.46 15.77
C ALA A 15 0.23 -11.26 14.49
N TYR A 16 1.34 -11.98 14.36
CA TYR A 16 2.19 -11.94 13.18
C TYR A 16 1.43 -12.38 11.92
N GLN A 17 0.69 -13.49 12.00
CA GLN A 17 -0.13 -13.99 10.89
C GLN A 17 -1.24 -13.01 10.48
N LEU A 18 -1.91 -12.36 11.45
CA LEU A 18 -2.92 -11.34 11.15
C LEU A 18 -2.34 -10.13 10.40
N LEU A 19 -1.14 -9.70 10.80
CA LEU A 19 -0.44 -8.58 10.17
C LEU A 19 0.08 -8.93 8.78
N THR A 20 0.53 -10.17 8.56
CA THR A 20 1.07 -10.61 7.26
C THR A 20 0.02 -11.17 6.32
N ALA A 21 -1.17 -11.57 6.79
CA ALA A 21 -2.25 -12.07 5.95
C ALA A 21 -2.74 -11.03 4.92
N GLN A 22 -2.71 -9.75 5.25
CA GLN A 22 -3.04 -8.66 4.32
C GLN A 22 -1.90 -8.36 3.32
N ASP A 23 -0.66 -8.72 3.66
CA ASP A 23 0.50 -8.54 2.78
C ASP A 23 0.63 -9.63 1.71
N ALA A 24 -0.11 -10.73 1.85
CA ALA A 24 -0.17 -11.82 0.88
C ALA A 24 -1.06 -11.52 -0.34
N VAL A 25 -1.52 -10.27 -0.52
CA VAL A 25 -2.30 -9.86 -1.70
C VAL A 25 -1.38 -9.85 -2.94
N THR A 26 -1.53 -10.88 -3.79
CA THR A 26 -1.20 -10.95 -5.23
C THR A 26 0.11 -10.31 -5.73
N LEU A 27 1.13 -10.18 -4.88
CA LEU A 27 2.43 -9.60 -5.26
C LEU A 27 3.41 -10.67 -5.75
N ASP A 28 3.07 -11.95 -5.60
CA ASP A 28 3.98 -13.08 -5.85
C ASP A 28 4.49 -13.15 -7.30
N ALA A 29 3.59 -13.00 -8.29
CA ALA A 29 3.98 -12.99 -9.70
C ALA A 29 4.78 -11.73 -10.09
N ALA A 30 4.44 -10.56 -9.52
CA ALA A 30 5.12 -9.31 -9.83
C ALA A 30 6.48 -9.18 -9.12
N ALA A 31 6.64 -9.81 -7.95
CA ALA A 31 7.85 -9.72 -7.13
C ALA A 31 9.09 -10.22 -7.88
N GLY A 32 8.98 -11.33 -8.64
CA GLY A 32 10.09 -11.86 -9.44
C GLY A 32 10.56 -10.91 -10.54
N LEU A 33 9.66 -10.11 -11.11
CA LEU A 33 9.97 -9.11 -12.13
C LEU A 33 10.51 -7.82 -11.54
N ILE A 34 10.00 -7.42 -10.37
CA ILE A 34 10.43 -6.21 -9.66
C ILE A 34 11.90 -6.35 -9.26
N TRP A 35 12.26 -7.41 -8.55
CA TRP A 35 13.61 -7.53 -7.95
C TRP A 35 14.70 -8.03 -8.90
N HIS A 36 14.48 -7.94 -10.22
CA HIS A 36 15.45 -8.39 -11.21
C HIS A 36 16.76 -7.58 -11.14
N SER A 37 17.91 -8.29 -11.02
CA SER A 37 19.22 -7.69 -10.71
C SER A 37 19.75 -6.68 -11.73
N ARG A 38 19.22 -6.70 -12.97
CA ARG A 38 19.62 -5.76 -14.04
C ARG A 38 18.91 -4.41 -13.96
N VAL A 39 17.94 -4.24 -13.06
CA VAL A 39 17.17 -3.01 -12.93
C VAL A 39 17.77 -2.14 -11.80
N PRO A 40 18.02 -0.84 -12.02
CA PRO A 40 18.49 0.05 -10.95
C PRO A 40 17.51 0.08 -9.78
N LEU A 41 18.00 -0.05 -8.54
CA LEU A 41 17.19 -0.23 -7.31
C LEU A 41 16.06 0.79 -7.10
N LYS A 42 16.15 1.99 -7.68
CA LYS A 42 15.09 3.01 -7.58
C LYS A 42 13.77 2.54 -8.23
N VAL A 43 13.85 1.80 -9.33
CA VAL A 43 12.69 1.30 -10.08
C VAL A 43 11.92 0.22 -9.30
N PRO A 44 12.55 -0.85 -8.75
CA PRO A 44 11.83 -1.83 -7.96
C PRO A 44 11.24 -1.26 -6.69
N ILE A 45 11.94 -0.35 -6.02
CA ILE A 45 11.42 0.32 -4.82
C ILE A 45 10.17 1.13 -5.17
N LEU A 46 10.18 1.85 -6.31
CA LEU A 46 9.02 2.59 -6.78
C LEU A 46 7.85 1.63 -7.12
N ALA A 47 8.11 0.58 -7.89
CA ALA A 47 7.11 -0.42 -8.28
C ALA A 47 6.50 -1.12 -7.06
N TRP A 48 7.33 -1.54 -6.10
CA TRP A 48 6.87 -2.14 -4.85
C TRP A 48 6.00 -1.19 -4.03
N ARG A 49 6.38 0.10 -3.95
CA ARG A 49 5.55 1.12 -3.28
C ARG A 49 4.24 1.38 -4.02
N LEU A 50 4.25 1.38 -5.35
CA LEU A 50 3.06 1.56 -6.18
C LEU A 50 2.08 0.40 -5.99
N LEU A 51 2.55 -0.84 -6.08
CA LEU A 51 1.71 -2.04 -5.93
C LEU A 51 1.08 -2.17 -4.54
N ARG A 52 1.69 -1.58 -3.52
CA ARG A 52 1.16 -1.58 -2.16
C ARG A 52 0.35 -0.33 -1.80
N ASP A 53 0.12 0.54 -2.78
CA ASP A 53 -0.51 1.86 -2.59
C ASP A 53 0.15 2.67 -1.46
N ARG A 54 1.49 2.67 -1.44
CA ARG A 54 2.31 3.34 -0.42
C ARG A 54 3.05 4.57 -0.92
N LEU A 55 2.74 5.03 -2.13
CA LEU A 55 3.24 6.31 -2.64
C LEU A 55 2.55 7.49 -1.95
N PRO A 56 3.23 8.65 -1.84
CA PRO A 56 2.69 9.84 -1.18
C PRO A 56 1.65 10.57 -2.06
N ALA A 57 0.66 9.87 -2.59
CA ALA A 57 -0.51 10.46 -3.24
C ALA A 57 -1.44 11.05 -2.16
N LYS A 58 -2.15 12.15 -2.43
CA LYS A 58 -3.01 12.79 -1.40
C LYS A 58 -4.04 11.82 -0.81
N ALA A 59 -4.60 10.91 -1.60
CA ALA A 59 -5.51 9.87 -1.08
C ALA A 59 -4.86 9.03 0.05
N ASN A 60 -3.60 8.64 -0.12
CA ASN A 60 -2.84 7.87 0.87
C ASN A 60 -2.43 8.70 2.08
N LEU A 61 -2.23 10.01 1.91
CA LEU A 61 -1.95 10.91 3.03
C LEU A 61 -3.21 11.18 3.86
N VAL A 62 -4.37 11.29 3.22
CA VAL A 62 -5.67 11.43 3.88
C VAL A 62 -6.05 10.15 4.64
N SER A 63 -5.87 8.96 4.04
CA SER A 63 -6.16 7.69 4.72
C SER A 63 -5.29 7.47 5.96
N ARG A 64 -4.10 8.07 5.99
CA ARG A 64 -3.18 8.08 7.15
C ARG A 64 -3.44 9.21 8.13
N GLY A 65 -4.40 10.10 7.87
CA GLY A 65 -4.70 11.26 8.71
C GLY A 65 -3.63 12.35 8.69
N ILE A 66 -2.72 12.35 7.70
CA ILE A 66 -1.68 13.38 7.54
C ILE A 66 -2.28 14.64 6.90
N LEU A 67 -3.16 14.47 5.92
CA LEU A 67 -3.89 15.55 5.27
C LEU A 67 -5.36 15.54 5.67
N ALA A 68 -5.97 16.73 5.72
CA ALA A 68 -7.40 16.87 5.88
C ALA A 68 -8.14 16.28 4.66
N LEU A 69 -9.34 15.73 4.89
CA LEU A 69 -10.14 15.13 3.82
C LEU A 69 -10.40 16.12 2.67
N ALA A 70 -10.60 17.41 2.95
CA ALA A 70 -10.80 18.43 1.92
C ALA A 70 -9.60 18.61 0.95
N ALA A 71 -8.42 18.12 1.31
CA ALA A 71 -7.20 18.28 0.52
C ALA A 71 -6.92 17.09 -0.42
N HIS A 72 -7.88 16.19 -0.67
CA HIS A 72 -7.67 14.95 -1.42
C HIS A 72 -7.67 15.09 -2.95
N HIS A 73 -8.06 16.26 -3.48
CA HIS A 73 -8.17 16.47 -4.94
C HIS A 73 -6.80 16.60 -5.62
N CYS A 74 -6.75 16.18 -6.88
CA CYS A 74 -5.57 16.20 -7.73
C CYS A 74 -5.01 17.61 -7.90
N VAL A 75 -3.68 17.72 -7.80
CA VAL A 75 -2.96 18.99 -7.98
C VAL A 75 -3.12 19.59 -9.39
N SER A 76 -3.42 18.77 -10.41
CA SER A 76 -3.66 19.25 -11.78
C SER A 76 -4.98 20.01 -11.94
N GLY A 77 -5.87 19.96 -10.93
CA GLY A 77 -7.16 20.66 -10.97
C GLY A 77 -8.24 19.95 -11.81
N CYS A 78 -8.05 18.68 -12.18
CA CYS A 78 -9.03 17.89 -12.92
C CYS A 78 -10.30 17.54 -12.13
N GLY A 79 -10.38 17.87 -10.84
CA GLY A 79 -11.53 17.59 -9.98
C GLY A 79 -11.54 16.18 -9.37
N GLU A 80 -10.70 15.27 -9.84
CA GLU A 80 -10.59 13.90 -9.33
C GLU A 80 -9.75 13.79 -8.06
N VAL A 81 -9.91 12.68 -7.34
CA VAL A 81 -9.07 12.32 -6.19
C VAL A 81 -7.65 12.00 -6.66
N GLU A 82 -6.64 12.52 -5.98
CA GLU A 82 -5.24 12.19 -6.26
C GLU A 82 -4.89 10.80 -5.71
N SER A 83 -5.29 9.77 -6.45
CA SER A 83 -4.92 8.37 -6.20
C SER A 83 -3.70 7.97 -7.05
N THR A 84 -3.06 6.86 -6.69
CA THR A 84 -1.98 6.29 -7.51
C THR A 84 -2.48 5.87 -8.90
N GLN A 85 -3.69 5.32 -9.00
CA GLN A 85 -4.29 5.02 -10.32
C GLN A 85 -4.47 6.28 -11.16
N HIS A 86 -4.99 7.35 -10.55
CA HIS A 86 -5.19 8.62 -11.25
C HIS A 86 -3.87 9.23 -11.75
N LEU A 87 -2.81 9.16 -10.94
CA LEU A 87 -1.50 9.72 -11.29
C LEU A 87 -0.76 8.97 -12.41
N PHE A 88 -1.05 7.68 -12.63
CA PHE A 88 -0.29 6.83 -13.55
C PHE A 88 -1.09 6.27 -14.74
N LEU A 89 -2.43 6.26 -14.68
CA LEU A 89 -3.29 5.56 -15.64
C LEU A 89 -4.46 6.40 -16.20
N SER A 90 -4.64 7.65 -15.76
CA SER A 90 -5.71 8.57 -16.22
C SER A 90 -5.25 9.55 -17.29
#